data_AF-A0A6I9NF22-F1
#
_entry.id   AF-A0A6I9NF22-F1
#
_cell.length_a   1.000
_cell.length_b   1.000
_cell.length_c   1.000
_cell.angle_alpha   90.00
_cell.angle_beta   90.00
_cell.angle_gamma   90.00
#
_symmetry.space_group_name_H-M   'P 1'
#
loop_
_entity.id
_entity.type
_entity.pdbx_description
1 polymer ?
#
loop_
_entity_poly.entity_id
_entity_poly.type
_entity_poly.pdbx_seq_one_letter_code
_entity_poly.pdbx_strand_id
1 'polypeptide(L)'
;NGVLEGIRICRKGFPSRIQYADFKQRYKVLNASVIPEGQFMDNKKASEKLLGSIDVDPTQYKFGHTKVFFKAGLLGILEEMRDDKLAKLVTMTQALSRGFLSRTEFQKMMERREAIYSVQYNIRSFMNVKTWPWMKLYFKIKPLLKSAESEKEMAQMKVDFAKMKEDLAKALSKKKELEEKMVSLLQDKNDLQLQMQSEGETLCDAEERCEGLIKAKIQLEAKCKETSERLEDEEEMNGELTAKKRKLEDECSELKKDIDDLELTLAKVEKEKHATETKVKNLVEEMSSQDEIIAKLTKEKKALQEAHQQTLDDLQAEEDKVNTLTKARVKLEQQVDDLEGSLEQEKKLRMDLERAKRKLEGDLKLAQESLMDLENDKQQSDEKIKKKDFEVSQLLSKIEDEQTLGIQFQKKIKELQARIEELEEEIEAERAARAKVEKQRSDLS
;
A
#
# COMPACT_ATOMS: atom_id res chain seq x y z
N ASN A 1 -0.37 -24.09 -53.39
CA ASN A 1 -0.90 -24.32 -54.77
C ASN A 1 -1.63 -25.65 -54.97
N GLY A 2 -1.32 -26.75 -54.24
CA GLY A 2 -2.16 -27.96 -54.28
C GLY A 2 -2.16 -28.78 -55.58
N VAL A 3 -1.25 -28.49 -56.52
CA VAL A 3 -1.25 -29.04 -57.88
C VAL A 3 -1.22 -30.57 -57.93
N LEU A 4 -0.40 -31.21 -57.07
CA LEU A 4 -0.33 -32.67 -56.99
C LEU A 4 -1.64 -33.30 -56.51
N GLU A 5 -2.38 -32.63 -55.61
CA GLU A 5 -3.69 -33.09 -55.15
C GLU A 5 -4.76 -32.90 -56.22
N GLY A 6 -4.72 -31.76 -56.94
CA GLY A 6 -5.57 -31.52 -58.11
C GLY A 6 -5.38 -32.59 -59.18
N ILE A 7 -4.13 -32.93 -59.53
CA ILE A 7 -3.83 -34.02 -60.48
C ILE A 7 -4.33 -35.38 -59.94
N ARG A 8 -4.13 -35.67 -58.65
CA ARG A 8 -4.57 -36.93 -58.03
C ARG A 8 -6.09 -37.09 -58.04
N ILE A 9 -6.82 -36.01 -57.76
CA ILE A 9 -8.29 -35.96 -57.81
C ILE A 9 -8.77 -36.07 -59.27
N CYS A 10 -8.19 -35.31 -60.20
CA CYS A 10 -8.56 -35.39 -61.62
C CYS A 10 -8.27 -36.76 -62.25
N ARG A 11 -7.24 -37.49 -61.80
CA ARG A 11 -6.92 -38.85 -62.29
C ARG A 11 -7.86 -39.93 -61.74
N LYS A 12 -8.38 -39.75 -60.51
CA LYS A 12 -9.35 -40.68 -59.88
C LYS A 12 -10.80 -40.35 -60.22
N GLY A 13 -11.10 -39.07 -60.43
CA GLY A 13 -12.43 -38.53 -60.68
C GLY A 13 -12.80 -38.45 -62.17
N PHE A 14 -13.89 -37.74 -62.43
CA PHE A 14 -14.50 -37.57 -63.74
C PHE A 14 -14.69 -36.06 -63.99
N PRO A 15 -13.71 -35.36 -64.58
CA PRO A 15 -13.71 -33.90 -64.67
C PRO A 15 -14.79 -33.33 -65.61
N SER A 16 -15.27 -34.12 -66.58
CA SER A 16 -16.29 -33.70 -67.55
C SER A 16 -17.66 -34.26 -67.16
N ARG A 17 -18.74 -33.49 -67.36
CA ARG A 17 -20.12 -33.89 -67.00
C ARG A 17 -21.15 -33.30 -67.96
N ILE A 18 -22.13 -34.09 -68.39
CA ILE A 18 -23.19 -33.68 -69.34
C ILE A 18 -24.56 -34.11 -68.78
N GLN A 19 -25.59 -33.32 -69.00
CA GLN A 19 -26.97 -33.67 -68.63
C GLN A 19 -27.52 -34.78 -69.54
N TYR A 20 -28.33 -35.69 -69.01
CA TYR A 20 -28.82 -36.83 -69.79
C TYR A 20 -29.62 -36.46 -71.05
N ALA A 21 -30.41 -35.38 -71.00
CA ALA A 21 -31.17 -34.91 -72.17
C ALA A 21 -30.21 -34.46 -73.31
N ASP A 22 -29.21 -33.67 -72.96
CA ASP A 22 -28.20 -33.13 -73.88
C ASP A 22 -27.30 -34.24 -74.44
N PHE A 23 -26.85 -35.17 -73.59
CA PHE A 23 -26.08 -36.35 -74.01
C PHE A 23 -26.87 -37.21 -75.03
N LYS A 24 -28.11 -37.56 -74.69
CA LYS A 24 -29.02 -38.31 -75.58
C LYS A 24 -29.22 -37.58 -76.91
N GLN A 25 -29.45 -36.27 -76.88
CA GLN A 25 -29.69 -35.47 -78.09
C GLN A 25 -28.45 -35.41 -78.99
N ARG A 26 -27.26 -35.16 -78.43
CA ARG A 26 -26.01 -35.06 -79.21
C ARG A 26 -25.60 -36.38 -79.83
N TYR A 27 -25.61 -37.46 -79.05
CA TYR A 27 -24.97 -38.72 -79.44
C TYR A 27 -25.93 -39.78 -79.98
N LYS A 28 -27.27 -39.56 -80.02
CA LYS A 28 -28.23 -40.51 -80.67
C LYS A 28 -27.77 -40.90 -82.09
N VAL A 29 -27.11 -39.99 -82.81
CA VAL A 29 -26.58 -40.23 -84.17
C VAL A 29 -25.51 -41.33 -84.25
N LEU A 30 -24.81 -41.64 -83.14
CA LEU A 30 -23.83 -42.73 -83.10
C LEU A 30 -24.49 -44.09 -83.36
N ASN A 31 -25.63 -44.33 -82.69
CA ASN A 31 -26.41 -45.55 -82.81
C ASN A 31 -27.93 -45.29 -82.57
N ALA A 32 -28.64 -44.90 -83.64
CA ALA A 32 -30.03 -44.46 -83.53
C ALA A 32 -31.03 -45.59 -83.21
N SER A 33 -30.73 -46.85 -83.61
CA SER A 33 -31.64 -48.00 -83.43
C SER A 33 -31.79 -48.45 -81.96
N VAL A 34 -30.91 -47.98 -81.08
CA VAL A 34 -30.89 -48.32 -79.64
C VAL A 34 -31.97 -47.57 -78.85
N ILE A 35 -32.47 -46.47 -79.40
CA ILE A 35 -33.54 -45.65 -78.82
C ILE A 35 -34.77 -45.76 -79.76
N PRO A 36 -35.79 -46.56 -79.40
CA PRO A 36 -36.99 -46.75 -80.22
C PRO A 36 -37.65 -45.43 -80.59
N GLU A 37 -38.06 -45.28 -81.85
CA GLU A 37 -38.75 -44.08 -82.31
C GLU A 37 -40.23 -44.12 -81.89
N GLY A 38 -40.80 -42.95 -81.58
CA GLY A 38 -42.19 -42.82 -81.14
C GLY A 38 -42.49 -43.22 -79.69
N GLN A 39 -41.59 -43.93 -78.98
CA GLN A 39 -41.78 -44.29 -77.57
C GLN A 39 -40.99 -43.36 -76.64
N PHE A 40 -41.63 -42.90 -75.56
CA PHE A 40 -40.93 -42.15 -74.51
C PHE A 40 -39.96 -43.07 -73.76
N MET A 41 -38.66 -42.81 -73.90
CA MET A 41 -37.62 -43.43 -73.10
C MET A 41 -36.94 -42.39 -72.22
N ASP A 42 -36.93 -42.64 -70.91
CA ASP A 42 -36.21 -41.85 -69.92
C ASP A 42 -34.78 -41.53 -70.38
N ASN A 43 -34.33 -40.30 -70.13
CA ASN A 43 -33.07 -39.80 -70.67
C ASN A 43 -31.84 -40.48 -70.06
N LYS A 44 -31.92 -40.92 -68.79
CA LYS A 44 -30.84 -41.71 -68.17
C LYS A 44 -30.76 -43.10 -68.80
N LYS A 45 -31.88 -43.84 -68.86
CA LYS A 45 -31.94 -45.16 -69.52
C LYS A 45 -31.52 -45.12 -70.99
N ALA A 46 -31.90 -44.08 -71.73
CA ALA A 46 -31.47 -43.88 -73.11
C ALA A 46 -29.96 -43.64 -73.21
N SER A 47 -29.37 -42.87 -72.29
CA SER A 47 -27.92 -42.62 -72.23
C SER A 47 -27.13 -43.87 -71.83
N GLU A 48 -27.66 -44.67 -70.90
CA GLU A 48 -27.11 -45.97 -70.49
C GLU A 48 -27.06 -46.96 -71.65
N LYS A 49 -28.19 -47.14 -72.36
CA LYS A 49 -28.24 -48.00 -73.55
C LYS A 49 -27.33 -47.50 -74.66
N LEU A 50 -27.31 -46.19 -74.91
CA LEU A 50 -26.50 -45.59 -75.98
C LEU A 50 -25.01 -45.83 -75.73
N LEU A 51 -24.49 -45.51 -74.53
CA LEU A 51 -23.09 -45.78 -74.17
C LEU A 51 -22.77 -47.28 -74.21
N GLY A 52 -23.66 -48.14 -73.71
CA GLY A 52 -23.48 -49.60 -73.79
C GLY A 52 -23.60 -50.20 -75.20
N SER A 53 -23.96 -49.40 -76.20
CA SER A 53 -24.07 -49.81 -77.61
C SER A 53 -22.92 -49.31 -78.49
N ILE A 54 -21.96 -48.61 -77.88
CA ILE A 54 -20.77 -48.04 -78.50
C ILE A 54 -19.57 -48.69 -77.80
N ASP A 55 -18.49 -48.96 -78.53
CA ASP A 55 -17.29 -49.60 -77.98
C ASP A 55 -16.48 -48.61 -77.12
N VAL A 56 -16.91 -48.42 -75.88
CA VAL A 56 -16.32 -47.50 -74.89
C VAL A 56 -16.15 -48.22 -73.56
N ASP A 57 -14.94 -48.17 -73.00
CA ASP A 57 -14.60 -48.73 -71.69
C ASP A 57 -15.51 -48.18 -70.55
N PRO A 58 -16.30 -49.05 -69.85
CA PRO A 58 -17.14 -48.66 -68.71
C PRO A 58 -16.39 -48.07 -67.50
N THR A 59 -15.05 -48.14 -67.43
CA THR A 59 -14.27 -47.44 -66.40
C THR A 59 -14.05 -45.95 -66.72
N GLN A 60 -14.32 -45.50 -67.95
CA GLN A 60 -14.10 -44.12 -68.39
C GLN A 60 -15.30 -43.19 -68.12
N TYR A 61 -16.48 -43.73 -67.77
CA TYR A 61 -17.67 -42.96 -67.45
C TYR A 61 -18.40 -43.45 -66.20
N LYS A 62 -19.24 -42.59 -65.60
CA LYS A 62 -20.15 -42.94 -64.51
C LYS A 62 -21.49 -42.21 -64.61
N PHE A 63 -22.56 -42.90 -64.22
CA PHE A 63 -23.92 -42.38 -64.19
C PHE A 63 -24.26 -41.81 -62.82
N GLY A 64 -24.58 -40.51 -62.75
CA GLY A 64 -25.17 -39.87 -61.57
C GLY A 64 -26.70 -39.88 -61.59
N HIS A 65 -27.30 -39.03 -60.77
CA HIS A 65 -28.76 -38.85 -60.73
C HIS A 65 -29.29 -38.05 -61.93
N THR A 66 -28.64 -36.93 -62.29
CA THR A 66 -29.09 -36.02 -63.36
C THR A 66 -28.09 -35.84 -64.51
N LYS A 67 -26.87 -36.34 -64.34
CA LYS A 67 -25.74 -36.15 -65.28
C LYS A 67 -24.95 -37.46 -65.44
N VAL A 68 -24.39 -37.65 -66.62
CA VAL A 68 -23.31 -38.59 -66.89
C VAL A 68 -21.97 -37.87 -66.77
N PHE A 69 -20.97 -38.56 -66.22
CA PHE A 69 -19.64 -38.05 -65.93
C PHE A 69 -18.59 -38.84 -66.72
N PHE A 70 -17.55 -38.17 -67.22
CA PHE A 70 -16.52 -38.74 -68.08
C PHE A 70 -15.11 -38.41 -67.56
N LYS A 71 -14.18 -39.34 -67.74
CA LYS A 71 -12.74 -39.10 -67.63
C LYS A 71 -12.27 -38.18 -68.75
N ALA A 72 -11.11 -37.55 -68.54
CA ALA A 72 -10.45 -36.75 -69.57
C ALA A 72 -10.19 -37.59 -70.83
N GLY A 73 -10.33 -36.99 -72.02
CA GLY A 73 -10.14 -37.66 -73.30
C GLY A 73 -11.40 -38.30 -73.88
N LEU A 74 -12.18 -39.06 -73.09
CA LEU A 74 -13.33 -39.81 -73.62
C LEU A 74 -14.36 -38.93 -74.34
N LEU A 75 -14.62 -37.72 -73.84
CA LEU A 75 -15.59 -36.84 -74.50
C LEU A 75 -15.11 -36.39 -75.90
N GLY A 76 -13.80 -36.25 -76.12
CA GLY A 76 -13.24 -35.95 -77.44
C GLY A 76 -13.44 -37.11 -78.42
N ILE A 77 -13.21 -38.35 -77.97
CA ILE A 77 -13.46 -39.56 -78.77
C ILE A 77 -14.94 -39.65 -79.16
N LEU A 78 -15.87 -39.35 -78.25
CA LEU A 78 -17.31 -39.36 -78.54
C LEU A 78 -17.74 -38.28 -79.55
N GLU A 79 -17.09 -37.11 -79.57
CA GLU A 79 -17.32 -36.10 -80.61
C GLU A 79 -16.69 -36.51 -81.95
N GLU A 80 -15.48 -37.08 -81.96
CA GLU A 80 -14.83 -37.57 -83.19
C GLU A 80 -15.68 -38.66 -83.88
N MET A 81 -16.14 -39.66 -83.12
CA MET A 81 -17.07 -40.69 -83.63
C MET A 81 -18.40 -40.10 -84.15
N ARG A 82 -18.82 -38.95 -83.60
CA ARG A 82 -20.07 -38.26 -83.96
C ARG A 82 -19.90 -37.46 -85.24
N ASP A 83 -18.80 -36.73 -85.36
CA ASP A 83 -18.47 -35.98 -86.57
C ASP A 83 -18.28 -36.92 -87.77
N ASP A 84 -17.71 -38.11 -87.55
CA ASP A 84 -17.54 -39.15 -88.56
C ASP A 84 -18.88 -39.70 -89.12
N LYS A 85 -19.91 -39.76 -88.25
CA LYS A 85 -21.30 -40.11 -88.62
C LYS A 85 -22.01 -38.94 -89.30
N LEU A 86 -21.82 -37.72 -88.78
CA LEU A 86 -22.42 -36.51 -89.34
C LEU A 86 -21.87 -36.19 -90.72
N ALA A 87 -20.57 -36.34 -90.97
CA ALA A 87 -19.94 -36.14 -92.28
C ALA A 87 -20.59 -37.01 -93.37
N LYS A 88 -20.90 -38.28 -93.06
CA LYS A 88 -21.62 -39.19 -93.96
C LYS A 88 -23.05 -38.71 -94.25
N LEU A 89 -23.81 -38.35 -93.22
CA LEU A 89 -25.19 -37.85 -93.36
C LEU A 89 -25.29 -36.50 -94.09
N VAL A 90 -24.36 -35.58 -93.79
CA VAL A 90 -24.24 -34.28 -94.48
C VAL A 90 -23.86 -34.50 -95.94
N THR A 91 -22.94 -35.41 -96.26
CA THR A 91 -22.58 -35.75 -97.65
C THR A 91 -23.77 -36.30 -98.42
N MET A 92 -24.57 -37.20 -97.82
CA MET A 92 -25.81 -37.69 -98.43
C MET A 92 -26.82 -36.56 -98.68
N THR A 93 -26.99 -35.67 -97.70
CA THR A 93 -27.88 -34.50 -97.82
C THR A 93 -27.42 -33.57 -98.95
N GLN A 94 -26.12 -33.24 -98.99
CA GLN A 94 -25.52 -32.44 -100.07
C GLN A 94 -25.70 -33.09 -101.44
N ALA A 95 -25.56 -34.42 -101.56
CA ALA A 95 -25.79 -35.13 -102.81
C ALA A 95 -27.25 -35.03 -103.27
N LEU A 96 -28.21 -35.15 -102.34
CA LEU A 96 -29.64 -34.93 -102.64
C LEU A 96 -29.93 -33.49 -103.06
N SER A 97 -29.40 -32.49 -102.36
CA SER A 97 -29.57 -31.07 -102.69
C SER A 97 -28.94 -30.72 -104.05
N ARG A 98 -27.71 -31.17 -104.33
CA ARG A 98 -27.05 -31.00 -105.63
C ARG A 98 -27.86 -31.67 -106.73
N GLY A 99 -28.31 -32.91 -106.51
CA GLY A 99 -29.17 -33.63 -107.47
C GLY A 99 -30.51 -32.96 -107.73
N PHE A 100 -31.15 -32.38 -106.70
CA PHE A 100 -32.37 -31.58 -106.86
C PHE A 100 -32.11 -30.34 -107.71
N LEU A 101 -31.10 -29.53 -107.36
CA LEU A 101 -30.73 -28.33 -108.12
C LEU A 101 -30.39 -28.64 -109.58
N SER A 102 -29.60 -29.69 -109.84
CA SER A 102 -29.26 -30.12 -111.20
C SER A 102 -30.49 -30.56 -112.00
N ARG A 103 -31.44 -31.29 -111.38
CA ARG A 103 -32.71 -31.67 -112.04
C ARG A 103 -33.61 -30.46 -112.30
N THR A 104 -33.69 -29.51 -111.37
CA THR A 104 -34.45 -28.26 -111.55
C THR A 104 -33.88 -27.39 -112.67
N GLU A 105 -32.56 -27.24 -112.75
CA GLU A 105 -31.95 -26.49 -113.86
C GLU A 105 -32.04 -27.26 -115.19
N PHE A 106 -31.95 -28.60 -115.18
CA PHE A 106 -32.21 -29.42 -116.36
C PHE A 106 -33.64 -29.25 -116.88
N GLN A 107 -34.64 -29.22 -115.99
CA GLN A 107 -36.03 -28.95 -116.35
C GLN A 107 -36.18 -27.57 -117.01
N LYS A 108 -35.57 -26.51 -116.45
CA LYS A 108 -35.53 -25.19 -117.11
C LYS A 108 -34.81 -25.21 -118.46
N MET A 109 -33.75 -26.00 -118.62
CA MET A 109 -33.06 -26.15 -119.91
C MET A 109 -33.94 -26.85 -120.96
N MET A 110 -34.74 -27.84 -120.54
CA MET A 110 -35.73 -28.50 -121.40
C MET A 110 -36.87 -27.55 -121.78
N GLU A 111 -37.42 -26.80 -120.81
CA GLU A 111 -38.44 -25.76 -121.05
C GLU A 111 -37.92 -24.67 -122.00
N ARG A 112 -36.68 -24.20 -121.82
CA ARG A 112 -36.00 -23.28 -122.77
C ARG A 112 -35.90 -23.89 -124.16
N ARG A 113 -35.58 -25.18 -124.29
CA ARG A 113 -35.48 -25.88 -125.58
C ARG A 113 -36.85 -25.96 -126.29
N GLU A 114 -37.91 -26.29 -125.58
CA GLU A 114 -39.28 -26.32 -126.12
C GLU A 114 -39.81 -24.92 -126.45
N ALA A 115 -39.51 -23.93 -125.61
CA ALA A 115 -39.82 -22.53 -125.84
C ALA A 115 -39.11 -22.01 -127.11
N ILE A 116 -37.87 -22.41 -127.40
CA ILE A 116 -37.17 -22.07 -128.65
C ILE A 116 -37.95 -22.56 -129.88
N TYR A 117 -38.41 -23.82 -129.89
CA TYR A 117 -39.22 -24.34 -131.01
C TYR A 117 -40.54 -23.56 -131.14
N SER A 118 -41.22 -23.31 -130.01
CA SER A 118 -42.48 -22.58 -129.97
C SER A 118 -42.33 -21.14 -130.47
N VAL A 119 -41.29 -20.42 -130.02
CA VAL A 119 -40.98 -19.05 -130.44
C VAL A 119 -40.61 -19.02 -131.92
N GLN A 120 -39.74 -19.91 -132.39
CA GLN A 120 -39.37 -19.97 -133.82
C GLN A 120 -40.58 -20.26 -134.71
N TYR A 121 -41.44 -21.20 -134.32
CA TYR A 121 -42.67 -21.52 -135.05
C TYR A 121 -43.63 -20.33 -135.07
N ASN A 122 -43.91 -19.72 -133.90
CA ASN A 122 -44.80 -18.57 -133.80
C ASN A 122 -44.27 -17.34 -134.56
N ILE A 123 -42.95 -17.09 -134.58
CA ILE A 123 -42.35 -16.02 -135.40
C ILE A 123 -42.57 -16.30 -136.89
N ARG A 124 -42.32 -17.52 -137.37
CA ARG A 124 -42.57 -17.89 -138.78
C ARG A 124 -44.06 -17.73 -139.14
N SER A 125 -44.97 -18.26 -138.31
CA SER A 125 -46.42 -18.12 -138.52
C SER A 125 -46.89 -16.67 -138.47
N PHE A 126 -46.38 -15.87 -137.52
CA PHE A 126 -46.66 -14.44 -137.46
C PHE A 126 -46.13 -13.69 -138.68
N MET A 127 -44.94 -14.03 -139.19
CA MET A 127 -44.39 -13.40 -140.40
C MET A 127 -45.26 -13.68 -141.65
N ASN A 128 -45.91 -14.85 -141.72
CA ASN A 128 -46.89 -15.16 -142.77
C ASN A 128 -48.22 -14.40 -142.58
N VAL A 129 -48.69 -14.24 -141.34
CA VAL A 129 -50.05 -13.75 -141.03
C VAL A 129 -50.11 -12.24 -140.74
N LYS A 130 -48.99 -11.57 -140.37
CA LYS A 130 -48.94 -10.14 -140.02
C LYS A 130 -49.42 -9.19 -141.12
N THR A 131 -49.31 -9.61 -142.39
CA THR A 131 -49.78 -8.84 -143.56
C THR A 131 -51.24 -9.09 -143.88
N TRP A 132 -51.82 -10.21 -143.41
CA TRP A 132 -53.18 -10.66 -143.71
C TRP A 132 -54.25 -9.66 -143.20
N PRO A 133 -55.21 -9.23 -144.04
CA PRO A 133 -56.20 -8.23 -143.65
C PRO A 133 -57.02 -8.59 -142.39
N TRP A 134 -57.44 -9.85 -142.25
CA TRP A 134 -58.21 -10.32 -141.09
C TRP A 134 -57.42 -10.22 -139.77
N MET A 135 -56.12 -10.50 -139.77
CA MET A 135 -55.29 -10.35 -138.57
C MET A 135 -55.10 -8.89 -138.18
N LYS A 136 -54.93 -8.00 -139.16
CA LYS A 136 -54.86 -6.54 -138.94
C LYS A 136 -56.17 -6.00 -138.37
N LEU A 137 -57.32 -6.52 -138.82
CA LEU A 137 -58.62 -6.17 -138.26
C LEU A 137 -58.74 -6.64 -136.80
N TYR A 138 -58.39 -7.89 -136.51
CA TYR A 138 -58.39 -8.43 -135.14
C TYR A 138 -57.51 -7.60 -134.18
N PHE A 139 -56.29 -7.23 -134.57
CA PHE A 139 -55.42 -6.39 -133.74
C PHE A 139 -55.94 -4.96 -133.54
N LYS A 140 -56.74 -4.41 -134.46
CA LYS A 140 -57.40 -3.11 -134.25
C LYS A 140 -58.62 -3.22 -133.32
N ILE A 141 -59.36 -4.32 -133.36
CA ILE A 141 -60.57 -4.53 -132.55
C ILE A 141 -60.22 -4.98 -131.13
N LYS A 142 -59.24 -5.86 -130.94
CA LYS A 142 -58.93 -6.48 -129.64
C LYS A 142 -58.68 -5.48 -128.48
N PRO A 143 -57.94 -4.37 -128.64
CA PRO A 143 -57.75 -3.39 -127.57
C PRO A 143 -59.01 -2.56 -127.26
N LEU A 144 -59.97 -2.51 -128.18
CA LEU A 144 -61.26 -1.82 -127.97
C LEU A 144 -62.22 -2.67 -127.11
N LEU A 145 -61.91 -3.95 -126.88
CA LEU A 145 -62.64 -4.84 -125.97
C LEU A 145 -62.23 -4.57 -124.51
N LYS A 146 -62.72 -3.45 -123.95
CA LYS A 146 -62.47 -2.97 -122.57
C LYS A 146 -62.54 -4.03 -121.46
N SER A 147 -63.30 -5.11 -121.65
CA SER A 147 -63.53 -6.14 -120.63
C SER A 147 -62.26 -6.85 -120.17
N ALA A 148 -61.34 -7.20 -121.10
CA ALA A 148 -60.25 -8.13 -120.80
C ALA A 148 -59.14 -7.57 -119.89
N GLU A 149 -58.97 -6.25 -119.85
CA GLU A 149 -57.95 -5.58 -119.03
C GLU A 149 -58.54 -5.26 -117.63
N SER A 150 -59.74 -4.65 -117.60
CA SER A 150 -60.48 -4.37 -116.37
C SER A 150 -60.78 -5.61 -115.51
N GLU A 151 -61.00 -6.79 -116.13
CA GLU A 151 -61.22 -8.04 -115.41
C GLU A 151 -59.98 -8.51 -114.64
N LYS A 152 -58.78 -8.34 -115.22
CA LYS A 152 -57.51 -8.69 -114.56
C LYS A 152 -57.20 -7.76 -113.41
N GLU A 153 -57.37 -6.45 -113.60
CA GLU A 153 -57.19 -5.45 -112.54
C GLU A 153 -58.17 -5.70 -111.38
N MET A 154 -59.43 -6.00 -111.68
CA MET A 154 -60.44 -6.32 -110.66
C MET A 154 -60.13 -7.63 -109.92
N ALA A 155 -59.59 -8.65 -110.60
CA ALA A 155 -59.17 -9.88 -109.95
C ALA A 155 -57.99 -9.64 -108.97
N GLN A 156 -56.97 -8.89 -109.40
CA GLN A 156 -55.84 -8.54 -108.55
C GLN A 156 -56.28 -7.69 -107.34
N MET A 157 -57.08 -6.65 -107.57
CA MET A 157 -57.60 -5.79 -106.51
C MET A 157 -58.43 -6.55 -105.46
N LYS A 158 -59.19 -7.58 -105.87
CA LYS A 158 -59.92 -8.45 -104.93
C LYS A 158 -58.99 -9.28 -104.04
N VAL A 159 -57.89 -9.81 -104.58
CA VAL A 159 -56.90 -10.56 -103.81
C VAL A 159 -56.20 -9.65 -102.81
N ASP A 160 -55.75 -8.47 -103.26
CA ASP A 160 -55.06 -7.52 -102.40
C ASP A 160 -55.97 -6.96 -101.30
N PHE A 161 -57.23 -6.65 -101.62
CA PHE A 161 -58.23 -6.22 -100.63
C PHE A 161 -58.51 -7.31 -99.58
N ALA A 162 -58.67 -8.57 -99.99
CA ALA A 162 -58.89 -9.68 -99.07
C ALA A 162 -57.72 -9.86 -98.11
N LYS A 163 -56.49 -9.83 -98.64
CA LYS A 163 -55.26 -9.94 -97.85
C LYS A 163 -55.10 -8.78 -96.86
N MET A 164 -55.26 -7.54 -97.33
CA MET A 164 -55.15 -6.35 -96.47
C MET A 164 -56.20 -6.35 -95.34
N LYS A 165 -57.41 -6.85 -95.61
CA LYS A 165 -58.46 -7.00 -94.59
C LYS A 165 -58.10 -8.06 -93.54
N GLU A 166 -57.51 -9.19 -93.95
CA GLU A 166 -57.05 -10.25 -93.04
C GLU A 166 -55.87 -9.78 -92.17
N ASP A 167 -54.87 -9.14 -92.78
CA ASP A 167 -53.70 -8.61 -92.09
C ASP A 167 -54.07 -7.50 -91.09
N LEU A 168 -55.00 -6.61 -91.46
CA LEU A 168 -55.56 -5.59 -90.55
C LEU A 168 -56.28 -6.23 -89.34
N ALA A 169 -57.10 -7.26 -89.56
CA ALA A 169 -57.80 -7.95 -88.48
C ALA A 169 -56.82 -8.62 -87.49
N LYS A 170 -55.78 -9.29 -87.99
CA LYS A 170 -54.71 -9.87 -87.16
C LYS A 170 -53.94 -8.80 -86.37
N ALA A 171 -53.62 -7.68 -87.02
CA ALA A 171 -52.92 -6.56 -86.38
C ALA A 171 -53.74 -5.94 -85.24
N LEU A 172 -55.05 -5.74 -85.45
CA LEU A 172 -55.95 -5.20 -84.42
C LEU A 172 -56.13 -6.16 -83.23
N SER A 173 -56.28 -7.47 -83.46
CA SER A 173 -56.34 -8.47 -82.38
C SER A 173 -55.05 -8.45 -81.54
N LYS A 174 -53.89 -8.52 -82.21
CA LYS A 174 -52.59 -8.53 -81.54
C LYS A 174 -52.29 -7.22 -80.82
N LYS A 175 -52.77 -6.07 -81.34
CA LYS A 175 -52.69 -4.78 -80.66
C LYS A 175 -53.45 -4.82 -79.33
N LYS A 176 -54.70 -5.28 -79.33
CA LYS A 176 -55.55 -5.38 -78.13
C LYS A 176 -54.93 -6.26 -77.05
N GLU A 177 -54.41 -7.44 -77.42
CA GLU A 177 -53.71 -8.34 -76.49
C GLU A 177 -52.44 -7.72 -75.87
N LEU A 178 -51.74 -6.86 -76.62
CA LEU A 178 -50.54 -6.16 -76.12
C LEU A 178 -50.90 -4.97 -75.24
N GLU A 179 -51.97 -4.23 -75.56
CA GLU A 179 -52.49 -3.15 -74.71
C GLU A 179 -52.98 -3.68 -73.36
N GLU A 180 -53.72 -4.81 -73.34
CA GLU A 180 -54.17 -5.47 -72.11
C GLU A 180 -52.98 -5.92 -71.23
N LYS A 181 -51.94 -6.53 -71.83
CA LYS A 181 -50.70 -6.89 -71.10
C LYS A 181 -49.93 -5.67 -70.59
N MET A 182 -49.91 -4.58 -71.37
CA MET A 182 -49.23 -3.35 -70.97
C MET A 182 -49.92 -2.68 -69.78
N VAL A 183 -51.26 -2.72 -69.70
CA VAL A 183 -52.01 -2.26 -68.51
C VAL A 183 -51.66 -3.09 -67.28
N SER A 184 -51.65 -4.43 -67.39
CA SER A 184 -51.25 -5.31 -66.27
C SER A 184 -49.84 -4.99 -65.77
N LEU A 185 -48.85 -4.90 -66.68
CA LEU A 185 -47.47 -4.62 -66.31
C LEU A 185 -47.26 -3.22 -65.71
N LEU A 186 -48.08 -2.24 -66.11
CA LEU A 186 -48.06 -0.90 -65.50
C LEU A 186 -48.67 -0.92 -64.10
N GLN A 187 -49.71 -1.73 -63.87
CA GLN A 187 -50.28 -1.94 -62.53
C GLN A 187 -49.28 -2.66 -61.62
N ASP A 188 -48.74 -3.81 -62.04
CA ASP A 188 -47.73 -4.57 -61.29
C ASP A 188 -46.53 -3.68 -60.90
N LYS A 189 -46.07 -2.82 -61.82
CA LYS A 189 -45.00 -1.85 -61.57
C LYS A 189 -45.39 -0.82 -60.49
N ASN A 190 -46.59 -0.26 -60.56
CA ASN A 190 -47.05 0.73 -59.59
C ASN A 190 -47.24 0.12 -58.21
N ASP A 191 -47.79 -1.09 -58.13
CA ASP A 191 -47.99 -1.83 -56.88
C ASP A 191 -46.64 -2.17 -56.22
N LEU A 192 -45.66 -2.64 -57.00
CA LEU A 192 -44.29 -2.84 -56.52
C LEU A 192 -43.60 -1.54 -56.10
N GLN A 193 -43.86 -0.42 -56.78
CA GLN A 193 -43.30 0.89 -56.41
C GLN A 193 -43.88 1.39 -55.09
N LEU A 194 -45.19 1.20 -54.85
CA LEU A 194 -45.84 1.50 -53.57
C LEU A 194 -45.33 0.60 -52.44
N GLN A 195 -45.19 -0.71 -52.69
CA GLN A 195 -44.60 -1.63 -51.73
C GLN A 195 -43.17 -1.21 -51.35
N MET A 196 -42.33 -0.89 -52.33
CA MET A 196 -40.96 -0.42 -52.11
C MET A 196 -40.90 0.89 -51.29
N GLN A 197 -41.85 1.81 -51.47
CA GLN A 197 -41.95 3.00 -50.62
C GLN A 197 -42.32 2.63 -49.17
N SER A 198 -43.35 1.79 -48.97
CA SER A 198 -43.78 1.39 -47.62
C SER A 198 -42.73 0.56 -46.86
N GLU A 199 -41.97 -0.29 -47.56
CA GLU A 199 -40.83 -1.01 -46.99
C GLU A 199 -39.68 -0.05 -46.66
N GLY A 200 -39.47 0.99 -47.48
CA GLY A 200 -38.49 2.05 -47.23
C GLY A 200 -38.83 2.90 -45.99
N GLU A 201 -40.10 3.29 -45.83
CA GLU A 201 -40.60 3.97 -44.62
C GLU A 201 -40.45 3.07 -43.39
N THR A 202 -40.87 1.80 -43.49
CA THR A 202 -40.72 0.81 -42.40
C THR A 202 -39.25 0.58 -42.01
N LEU A 203 -38.33 0.63 -42.97
CA LEU A 203 -36.89 0.54 -42.73
C LEU A 203 -36.38 1.79 -42.01
N CYS A 204 -36.78 2.99 -42.44
CA CYS A 204 -36.43 4.25 -41.77
C CYS A 204 -36.91 4.25 -40.30
N ASP A 205 -38.16 3.86 -40.04
CA ASP A 205 -38.69 3.68 -38.69
C ASP A 205 -37.91 2.64 -37.86
N ALA A 206 -37.34 1.62 -38.50
CA ALA A 206 -36.50 0.62 -37.84
C ALA A 206 -35.09 1.16 -37.55
N GLU A 207 -34.51 1.93 -38.46
CA GLU A 207 -33.21 2.59 -38.29
C GLU A 207 -33.26 3.64 -37.18
N GLU A 208 -34.28 4.51 -37.13
CA GLU A 208 -34.47 5.47 -36.04
C GLU A 208 -34.61 4.78 -34.67
N ARG A 209 -35.38 3.69 -34.59
CA ARG A 209 -35.51 2.88 -33.36
C ARG A 209 -34.17 2.24 -32.97
N CYS A 210 -33.41 1.72 -33.93
CA CYS A 210 -32.08 1.18 -33.67
C CYS A 210 -31.10 2.26 -33.19
N GLU A 211 -31.09 3.45 -33.78
CA GLU A 211 -30.24 4.56 -33.34
C GLU A 211 -30.64 5.05 -31.94
N GLY A 212 -31.95 5.12 -31.64
CA GLY A 212 -32.47 5.40 -30.31
C GLY A 212 -32.01 4.38 -29.26
N LEU A 213 -32.06 3.09 -29.60
CA LEU A 213 -31.55 2.00 -28.74
C LEU A 213 -30.02 2.08 -28.56
N ILE A 214 -29.26 2.44 -29.59
CA ILE A 214 -27.80 2.64 -29.49
C ILE A 214 -27.49 3.81 -28.54
N LYS A 215 -28.18 4.94 -28.67
CA LYS A 215 -28.04 6.10 -27.76
C LYS A 215 -28.40 5.72 -26.31
N ALA A 216 -29.51 5.02 -26.10
CA ALA A 216 -29.92 4.53 -24.79
C ALA A 216 -28.90 3.55 -24.19
N LYS A 217 -28.36 2.62 -25.01
CA LYS A 217 -27.31 1.69 -24.60
C LYS A 217 -26.07 2.43 -24.10
N ILE A 218 -25.56 3.42 -24.84
CA ILE A 218 -24.37 4.21 -24.45
C ILE A 218 -24.62 4.93 -23.12
N GLN A 219 -25.81 5.50 -22.92
CA GLN A 219 -26.18 6.15 -21.64
C GLN A 219 -26.27 5.15 -20.48
N LEU A 220 -26.77 3.94 -20.72
CA LEU A 220 -26.84 2.88 -19.71
C LEU A 220 -25.44 2.32 -19.38
N GLU A 221 -24.58 2.10 -20.37
CA GLU A 221 -23.18 1.69 -20.16
C GLU A 221 -22.41 2.74 -19.34
N ALA A 222 -22.60 4.03 -19.63
CA ALA A 222 -22.03 5.12 -18.84
C ALA A 222 -22.52 5.12 -17.38
N LYS A 223 -23.84 4.99 -17.17
CA LYS A 223 -24.43 4.89 -15.82
C LYS A 223 -23.93 3.65 -15.06
N CYS A 224 -23.88 2.50 -15.71
CA CYS A 224 -23.35 1.27 -15.10
C CYS A 224 -21.90 1.45 -14.64
N LYS A 225 -21.06 2.12 -15.45
CA LYS A 225 -19.68 2.43 -15.09
C LYS A 225 -19.61 3.37 -13.88
N GLU A 226 -20.35 4.48 -13.89
CA GLU A 226 -20.44 5.42 -12.76
C GLU A 226 -20.90 4.72 -11.47
N THR A 227 -21.92 3.85 -11.54
CA THR A 227 -22.38 3.09 -10.37
C THR A 227 -21.40 2.00 -9.92
N SER A 228 -20.55 1.48 -10.81
CA SER A 228 -19.52 0.50 -10.46
C SER A 228 -18.34 1.19 -9.76
N GLU A 229 -17.86 2.31 -10.31
CA GLU A 229 -16.81 3.13 -9.70
C GLU A 229 -17.24 3.59 -8.30
N ARG A 230 -18.47 4.08 -8.15
CA ARG A 230 -19.02 4.45 -6.84
C ARG A 230 -19.19 3.26 -5.89
N LEU A 231 -19.51 2.06 -6.40
CA LEU A 231 -19.59 0.86 -5.56
C LEU A 231 -18.21 0.46 -5.04
N GLU A 232 -17.19 0.53 -5.91
CA GLU A 232 -15.78 0.29 -5.55
C GLU A 232 -15.30 1.28 -4.46
N ASP A 233 -15.61 2.58 -4.60
CA ASP A 233 -15.31 3.61 -3.57
C ASP A 233 -15.97 3.29 -2.20
N GLU A 234 -17.24 2.88 -2.21
CA GLU A 234 -17.99 2.55 -0.97
C GLU A 234 -17.51 1.20 -0.38
N GLU A 235 -17.08 0.24 -1.20
CA GLU A 235 -16.44 -1.00 -0.74
C GLU A 235 -15.07 -0.74 -0.12
N GLU A 236 -14.24 0.15 -0.70
CA GLU A 236 -12.98 0.61 -0.10
C GLU A 236 -13.22 1.33 1.23
N MET A 237 -14.16 2.29 1.28
CA MET A 237 -14.51 2.98 2.52
C MET A 237 -15.05 2.02 3.59
N ASN A 238 -15.86 1.03 3.21
CA ASN A 238 -16.34 0.00 4.14
C ASN A 238 -15.19 -0.90 4.63
N GLY A 239 -14.21 -1.20 3.78
CA GLY A 239 -12.96 -1.86 4.15
C GLY A 239 -12.16 -1.05 5.18
N GLU A 240 -11.95 0.24 4.94
CA GLU A 240 -11.31 1.16 5.90
C GLU A 240 -12.07 1.23 7.23
N LEU A 241 -13.39 1.39 7.19
CA LEU A 241 -14.24 1.48 8.38
C LEU A 241 -14.19 0.18 9.16
N THR A 242 -14.19 -0.97 8.50
CA THR A 242 -14.04 -2.29 9.15
C THR A 242 -12.66 -2.43 9.79
N ALA A 243 -11.60 -1.96 9.14
CA ALA A 243 -10.25 -1.95 9.71
C ALA A 243 -10.10 -0.99 10.91
N LYS A 244 -10.67 0.23 10.82
CA LYS A 244 -10.73 1.20 11.93
C LYS A 244 -11.55 0.67 13.09
N LYS A 245 -12.73 0.09 12.81
CA LYS A 245 -13.59 -0.55 13.80
C LYS A 245 -12.84 -1.64 14.55
N ARG A 246 -12.13 -2.53 13.84
CA ARG A 246 -11.34 -3.59 14.47
C ARG A 246 -10.27 -3.04 15.41
N LYS A 247 -9.51 -2.01 14.99
CA LYS A 247 -8.54 -1.34 15.87
C LYS A 247 -9.19 -0.75 17.12
N LEU A 248 -10.34 -0.09 16.98
CA LEU A 248 -11.09 0.47 18.12
C LEU A 248 -11.68 -0.62 19.04
N GLU A 249 -12.08 -1.77 18.49
CA GLU A 249 -12.50 -2.94 19.26
C GLU A 249 -11.32 -3.56 20.03
N ASP A 250 -10.16 -3.68 19.38
CA ASP A 250 -8.90 -4.15 19.99
C ASP A 250 -8.48 -3.19 21.13
N GLU A 251 -8.39 -1.87 20.88
CA GLU A 251 -8.08 -0.82 21.88
C GLU A 251 -9.11 -0.81 23.04
N CYS A 252 -10.41 -0.94 22.75
CA CYS A 252 -11.42 -1.06 23.80
C CYS A 252 -11.28 -2.33 24.63
N SER A 253 -10.76 -3.42 24.06
CA SER A 253 -10.52 -4.67 24.79
C SER A 253 -9.29 -4.56 25.71
N GLU A 254 -8.23 -3.88 25.26
CA GLU A 254 -7.06 -3.56 26.08
C GLU A 254 -7.43 -2.62 27.23
N LEU A 255 -8.13 -1.52 26.95
CA LEU A 255 -8.58 -0.57 27.98
C LEU A 255 -9.53 -1.22 29.01
N LYS A 256 -10.40 -2.15 28.61
CA LYS A 256 -11.23 -2.91 29.56
C LYS A 256 -10.38 -3.79 30.47
N LYS A 257 -9.38 -4.47 29.90
CA LYS A 257 -8.47 -5.30 30.68
C LYS A 257 -7.64 -4.46 31.66
N ASP A 258 -7.15 -3.30 31.24
CA ASP A 258 -6.43 -2.37 32.11
C ASP A 258 -7.34 -1.84 33.22
N ILE A 259 -8.63 -1.59 32.95
CA ILE A 259 -9.62 -1.26 33.98
C ILE A 259 -9.81 -2.42 34.96
N ASP A 260 -10.02 -3.66 34.49
CA ASP A 260 -10.17 -4.84 35.35
C ASP A 260 -8.92 -5.05 36.25
N ASP A 261 -7.72 -4.91 35.69
CA ASP A 261 -6.44 -5.01 36.41
C ASP A 261 -6.27 -3.85 37.43
N LEU A 262 -6.71 -2.64 37.10
CA LEU A 262 -6.73 -1.49 38.01
C LEU A 262 -7.79 -1.64 39.11
N GLU A 263 -8.97 -2.19 38.84
CA GLU A 263 -10.00 -2.49 39.85
C GLU A 263 -9.52 -3.56 40.84
N LEU A 264 -8.87 -4.62 40.35
CA LEU A 264 -8.20 -5.61 41.21
C LEU A 264 -7.12 -4.98 42.09
N THR A 265 -6.35 -4.04 41.53
CA THR A 265 -5.32 -3.30 42.27
C THR A 265 -5.95 -2.35 43.31
N LEU A 266 -7.03 -1.66 42.97
CA LEU A 266 -7.78 -0.79 43.86
C LEU A 266 -8.38 -1.58 45.03
N ALA A 267 -9.05 -2.71 44.76
CA ALA A 267 -9.61 -3.58 45.79
C ALA A 267 -8.54 -4.13 46.75
N LYS A 268 -7.33 -4.40 46.25
CA LYS A 268 -6.17 -4.77 47.08
C LYS A 268 -5.73 -3.60 47.97
N VAL A 269 -5.59 -2.39 47.41
CA VAL A 269 -5.22 -1.17 48.15
C VAL A 269 -6.29 -0.79 49.19
N GLU A 270 -7.57 -0.92 48.88
CA GLU A 270 -8.67 -0.71 49.84
C GLU A 270 -8.61 -1.71 51.00
N LYS A 271 -8.29 -2.98 50.72
CA LYS A 271 -8.10 -3.99 51.77
C LYS A 271 -6.89 -3.70 52.67
N GLU A 272 -5.80 -3.21 52.10
CA GLU A 272 -4.62 -2.74 52.85
C GLU A 272 -4.93 -1.46 53.67
N LYS A 273 -5.67 -0.51 53.08
CA LYS A 273 -6.20 0.67 53.77
C LYS A 273 -7.06 0.26 54.97
N HIS A 274 -8.02 -0.62 54.80
CA HIS A 274 -8.94 -1.02 55.88
C HIS A 274 -8.20 -1.76 57.02
N ALA A 275 -7.17 -2.54 56.68
CA ALA A 275 -6.27 -3.13 57.68
C ALA A 275 -5.47 -2.06 58.46
N THR A 276 -5.01 -0.99 57.81
CA THR A 276 -4.33 0.13 58.51
C THR A 276 -5.31 1.00 59.32
N GLU A 277 -6.52 1.27 58.83
CA GLU A 277 -7.58 1.98 59.58
C GLU A 277 -7.95 1.24 60.87
N THR A 278 -8.09 -0.10 60.80
CA THR A 278 -8.33 -0.94 61.98
C THR A 278 -7.18 -0.83 62.99
N LYS A 279 -5.93 -0.77 62.49
CA LYS A 279 -4.73 -0.61 63.32
C LYS A 279 -4.66 0.76 64.01
N VAL A 280 -5.05 1.82 63.30
CA VAL A 280 -5.18 3.19 63.85
C VAL A 280 -6.27 3.24 64.92
N LYS A 281 -7.42 2.58 64.70
CA LYS A 281 -8.53 2.57 65.65
C LYS A 281 -8.13 1.97 67.01
N ASN A 282 -7.41 0.86 67.01
CA ASN A 282 -6.90 0.23 68.24
C ASN A 282 -5.94 1.15 69.00
N LEU A 283 -5.07 1.90 68.30
CA LEU A 283 -4.14 2.85 68.92
C LEU A 283 -4.85 4.07 69.54
N VAL A 284 -6.00 4.47 68.99
CA VAL A 284 -6.85 5.53 69.56
C VAL A 284 -7.54 5.06 70.85
N GLU A 285 -7.98 3.79 70.90
CA GLU A 285 -8.54 3.19 72.12
C GLU A 285 -7.47 3.05 73.23
N GLU A 286 -6.21 2.74 72.88
CA GLU A 286 -5.09 2.77 73.84
C GLU A 286 -4.82 4.18 74.40
N MET A 287 -4.84 5.25 73.58
CA MET A 287 -4.71 6.63 74.09
C MET A 287 -5.81 6.98 75.09
N SER A 288 -7.07 6.64 74.78
CA SER A 288 -8.21 6.89 75.67
C SER A 288 -8.01 6.27 77.06
N SER A 289 -7.33 5.12 77.15
CA SER A 289 -7.04 4.46 78.43
C SER A 289 -5.97 5.19 79.27
N GLN A 290 -5.05 5.92 78.63
CA GLN A 290 -4.02 6.68 79.33
C GLN A 290 -4.55 8.00 79.91
N ASP A 291 -5.48 8.66 79.21
CA ASP A 291 -6.12 9.89 79.70
C ASP A 291 -6.94 9.66 81.00
N GLU A 292 -7.60 8.50 81.14
CA GLU A 292 -8.32 8.15 82.38
C GLU A 292 -7.39 7.98 83.60
N ILE A 293 -6.13 7.58 83.38
CA ILE A 293 -5.12 7.44 84.44
C ILE A 293 -4.63 8.82 84.90
N ILE A 294 -4.42 9.75 83.96
CA ILE A 294 -4.02 11.14 84.23
C ILE A 294 -5.12 11.89 85.02
N ALA A 295 -6.40 11.63 84.71
CA ALA A 295 -7.53 12.21 85.42
C ALA A 295 -7.59 11.82 86.91
N LYS A 296 -7.16 10.60 87.27
CA LYS A 296 -7.11 10.14 88.68
C LYS A 296 -6.02 10.85 89.48
N LEU A 297 -4.78 10.90 88.96
CA LEU A 297 -3.64 11.55 89.62
C LEU A 297 -3.87 13.06 89.85
N THR A 298 -4.61 13.71 88.95
CA THR A 298 -4.96 15.13 89.08
C THR A 298 -5.92 15.40 90.25
N LYS A 299 -6.69 14.39 90.69
CA LYS A 299 -7.70 14.51 91.76
C LYS A 299 -7.10 14.38 93.16
N GLU A 300 -6.07 13.55 93.33
CA GLU A 300 -5.34 13.42 94.62
C GLU A 300 -4.51 14.67 94.94
N LYS A 301 -3.90 15.31 93.93
CA LYS A 301 -3.09 16.52 94.11
C LYS A 301 -3.87 17.67 94.77
N LYS A 302 -5.18 17.78 94.49
CA LYS A 302 -6.01 18.89 94.98
C LYS A 302 -6.38 18.74 96.46
N ALA A 303 -6.61 17.51 96.95
CA ALA A 303 -6.93 17.24 98.35
C ALA A 303 -5.76 17.56 99.31
N LEU A 304 -4.52 17.44 98.84
CA LEU A 304 -3.32 17.77 99.61
C LEU A 304 -3.04 19.28 99.74
N GLN A 305 -3.58 20.13 98.85
CA GLN A 305 -3.38 21.58 98.95
C GLN A 305 -4.32 22.27 99.95
N GLU A 306 -5.54 21.76 100.14
CA GLU A 306 -6.52 22.36 101.06
C GLU A 306 -6.18 22.10 102.53
N ALA A 307 -5.47 21.01 102.84
CA ALA A 307 -4.99 20.72 104.20
C ALA A 307 -3.83 21.62 104.67
N HIS A 308 -3.04 22.19 103.74
CA HIS A 308 -1.85 22.99 104.08
C HIS A 308 -2.21 24.40 104.57
N GLN A 309 -3.29 25.00 104.05
CA GLN A 309 -3.64 26.39 104.34
C GLN A 309 -4.17 26.58 105.78
N GLN A 310 -4.88 25.58 106.32
CA GLN A 310 -5.45 25.66 107.67
C GLN A 310 -4.38 25.66 108.78
N THR A 311 -3.18 25.11 108.53
CA THR A 311 -2.07 25.07 109.50
C THR A 311 -1.20 26.34 109.48
N LEU A 312 -1.38 27.21 108.48
CA LEU A 312 -0.64 28.47 108.37
C LEU A 312 -1.24 29.57 109.25
N ASP A 313 -2.56 29.61 109.40
CA ASP A 313 -3.25 30.68 110.14
C ASP A 313 -3.10 30.55 111.67
N ASP A 314 -2.92 29.33 112.20
CA ASP A 314 -2.69 29.09 113.64
C ASP A 314 -1.25 29.44 114.09
N LEU A 315 -0.27 29.44 113.17
CA LEU A 315 1.14 29.72 113.49
C LEU A 315 1.40 31.23 113.67
N GLN A 316 0.67 32.07 112.93
CA GLN A 316 0.82 33.53 112.93
C GLN A 316 0.49 34.19 114.27
N ALA A 317 -0.29 33.53 115.14
CA ALA A 317 -0.73 34.05 116.44
C ALA A 317 0.31 33.92 117.57
N GLU A 318 1.32 33.04 117.44
CA GLU A 318 2.35 32.83 118.48
C GLU A 318 3.67 33.57 118.18
N GLU A 319 3.94 33.98 116.92
CA GLU A 319 5.16 34.71 116.55
C GLU A 319 5.22 36.15 117.12
N ASP A 320 4.07 36.79 117.35
CA ASP A 320 3.99 38.18 117.86
C ASP A 320 4.40 38.33 119.34
N LYS A 321 4.54 37.24 120.10
CA LYS A 321 4.96 37.27 121.52
C LYS A 321 6.46 37.15 121.75
N VAL A 322 7.24 36.65 120.79
CA VAL A 322 8.66 36.28 121.00
C VAL A 322 9.63 37.41 120.64
N ASN A 323 9.26 38.30 119.71
CA ASN A 323 10.16 39.29 119.11
C ASN A 323 10.62 40.45 120.03
N THR A 324 10.00 40.66 121.18
CA THR A 324 10.35 41.73 122.13
C THR A 324 11.42 41.34 123.17
N LEU A 325 11.65 40.06 123.42
CA LEU A 325 12.56 39.59 124.49
C LEU A 325 14.01 39.36 124.02
N THR A 326 14.25 39.18 122.72
CA THR A 326 15.58 38.82 122.18
C THR A 326 16.55 40.00 122.03
N LYS A 327 16.06 41.25 122.03
CA LYS A 327 16.88 42.46 121.80
C LYS A 327 17.76 42.90 122.97
N ALA A 328 17.59 42.32 124.17
CA ALA A 328 18.25 42.78 125.40
C ALA A 328 19.56 42.04 125.77
N ARG A 329 20.01 41.04 124.99
CA ARG A 329 21.01 40.05 125.45
C ARG A 329 22.43 40.16 124.87
N VAL A 330 22.65 40.73 123.68
CA VAL A 330 23.82 40.32 122.84
C VAL A 330 25.01 41.30 122.75
N LYS A 331 24.90 42.59 123.10
CA LYS A 331 26.06 43.52 123.02
C LYS A 331 26.28 44.41 124.25
N LEU A 332 26.08 43.81 125.43
CA LEU A 332 26.82 44.12 126.67
C LEU A 332 27.90 43.05 126.92
N GLU A 333 28.56 42.61 125.83
CA GLU A 333 29.86 41.91 125.79
C GLU A 333 30.76 42.73 124.82
N GLN A 334 31.11 43.99 125.07
CA GLN A 334 31.68 44.65 126.27
C GLN A 334 33.21 44.46 126.38
N GLN A 335 33.91 45.57 126.17
CA GLN A 335 35.13 45.99 126.88
C GLN A 335 36.16 44.89 127.20
N VAL A 336 37.00 44.52 126.23
CA VAL A 336 38.31 43.92 126.56
C VAL A 336 39.43 44.64 125.80
N ASP A 337 39.39 44.68 124.48
CA ASP A 337 40.50 45.26 123.69
C ASP A 337 40.37 46.79 123.47
N ASP A 338 40.12 47.51 124.58
CA ASP A 338 40.47 48.92 124.78
C ASP A 338 42.00 49.04 125.06
N LEU A 339 42.82 48.24 124.39
CA LEU A 339 44.27 48.24 124.52
C LEU A 339 44.92 48.95 123.33
N GLU A 340 45.67 50.02 123.66
CA GLU A 340 46.78 50.56 122.88
C GLU A 340 46.44 51.49 121.69
N GLY A 341 45.41 52.33 121.89
CA GLY A 341 45.28 53.62 121.20
C GLY A 341 46.38 54.66 121.54
N SER A 342 47.66 54.25 121.57
CA SER A 342 48.80 55.08 122.01
C SER A 342 50.09 54.95 121.17
N LEU A 343 50.10 54.18 120.07
CA LEU A 343 51.06 54.41 118.95
C LEU A 343 50.40 55.14 117.75
N GLU A 344 49.32 55.84 118.06
CA GLU A 344 49.13 57.22 117.59
C GLU A 344 50.49 57.95 117.46
N GLN A 345 50.62 58.79 116.45
CA GLN A 345 51.74 59.76 116.32
C GLN A 345 53.12 59.29 115.82
N GLU A 346 53.23 58.13 115.16
CA GLU A 346 54.04 58.03 113.91
C GLU A 346 53.29 58.70 112.72
N LYS A 347 52.64 59.82 113.04
CA LYS A 347 52.13 60.82 112.10
C LYS A 347 53.31 61.42 111.35
N LYS A 348 53.00 62.07 110.23
CA LYS A 348 53.86 63.07 109.59
C LYS A 348 55.26 62.55 109.21
N LEU A 349 55.28 61.67 108.23
CA LEU A 349 55.83 61.94 106.89
C LEU A 349 55.17 60.92 105.95
N ARG A 350 53.82 60.97 106.06
CA ARG A 350 52.78 59.93 105.83
C ARG A 350 52.21 59.73 104.41
N MET A 351 52.23 60.65 103.43
CA MET A 351 51.59 61.97 103.23
C MET A 351 51.76 62.45 101.77
N ASP A 352 52.76 61.94 101.03
CA ASP A 352 53.08 62.24 99.61
C ASP A 352 53.11 61.04 98.63
N LEU A 353 53.01 59.74 98.95
CA LEU A 353 52.49 59.09 100.16
C LEU A 353 51.04 59.50 100.56
N GLU A 354 50.46 60.46 99.83
CA GLU A 354 49.04 60.61 99.43
C GLU A 354 48.93 60.97 97.92
N ARG A 355 50.06 61.22 97.20
CA ARG A 355 50.07 61.58 95.75
C ARG A 355 51.01 60.79 94.81
N ALA A 356 51.94 59.96 95.30
CA ALA A 356 52.87 59.21 94.43
C ALA A 356 52.76 57.67 94.50
N LYS A 357 52.48 57.06 95.67
CA LYS A 357 52.63 55.59 95.85
C LYS A 357 51.37 54.75 95.54
N ARG A 358 50.25 55.36 95.13
CA ARG A 358 49.08 54.66 94.54
C ARG A 358 49.37 54.05 93.13
N LYS A 359 50.59 53.53 92.92
CA LYS A 359 51.05 52.87 91.70
C LYS A 359 52.04 51.70 91.93
N LEU A 360 52.49 51.42 93.16
CA LEU A 360 53.44 50.33 93.46
C LEU A 360 53.29 49.76 94.89
N GLU A 361 52.35 48.81 95.08
CA GLU A 361 52.39 47.83 96.18
C GLU A 361 51.51 46.59 95.88
N GLY A 362 50.52 46.72 94.99
CA GLY A 362 49.74 45.61 94.42
C GLY A 362 50.49 44.63 93.50
N ASP A 363 51.81 44.46 93.70
CA ASP A 363 52.68 43.52 92.99
C ASP A 363 53.60 42.73 93.95
N LEU A 364 53.47 42.88 95.28
CA LEU A 364 54.44 42.28 96.20
C LEU A 364 53.83 41.73 97.51
N LYS A 365 54.06 40.42 97.73
CA LYS A 365 53.97 39.72 99.02
C LYS A 365 52.59 39.70 99.73
N LEU A 366 51.49 39.14 99.21
CA LEU A 366 51.31 38.18 98.10
C LEU A 366 52.24 36.95 98.09
N ALA A 367 52.91 36.64 99.21
CA ALA A 367 53.93 35.58 99.22
C ALA A 367 54.36 35.02 100.60
N GLN A 368 53.82 35.44 101.76
CA GLN A 368 54.51 35.14 103.04
C GLN A 368 53.78 34.37 104.16
N GLU A 369 52.49 34.55 104.47
CA GLU A 369 52.00 34.09 105.81
C GLU A 369 50.69 33.29 105.86
N SER A 370 50.13 32.81 104.74
CA SER A 370 49.24 31.63 104.81
C SER A 370 49.19 30.82 103.51
N LEU A 371 50.16 29.98 103.13
CA LEU A 371 51.42 29.53 103.76
C LEU A 371 51.35 28.70 105.05
N MET A 372 50.25 28.69 105.82
CA MET A 372 50.09 27.84 107.02
C MET A 372 49.00 26.78 106.87
N ASP A 373 47.89 27.04 106.15
CA ASP A 373 46.91 25.98 105.84
C ASP A 373 47.26 25.21 104.56
N LEU A 374 47.86 25.88 103.57
CA LEU A 374 48.66 25.23 102.53
C LEU A 374 49.93 24.55 103.10
N GLU A 375 50.24 24.71 104.40
CA GLU A 375 51.25 23.89 105.09
C GLU A 375 50.74 22.45 105.35
N ASN A 376 49.43 22.24 105.29
CA ASN A 376 48.81 20.91 105.37
C ASN A 376 48.78 20.21 104.00
N ASP A 377 48.52 20.96 102.92
CA ASP A 377 48.76 20.51 101.54
C ASP A 377 50.26 20.32 101.25
N LYS A 378 51.12 21.12 101.89
CA LYS A 378 52.56 20.86 101.97
C LYS A 378 52.81 19.54 102.69
N GLN A 379 52.12 19.17 103.77
CA GLN A 379 52.34 17.88 104.42
C GLN A 379 52.03 16.67 103.51
N GLN A 380 50.99 16.76 102.65
CA GLN A 380 50.75 15.76 101.59
C GLN A 380 51.72 15.87 100.41
N SER A 381 52.24 17.07 100.16
CA SER A 381 53.31 17.29 99.17
C SER A 381 54.68 16.85 99.69
N ASP A 382 54.92 16.85 101.00
CA ASP A 382 56.16 16.45 101.67
C ASP A 382 56.37 14.93 101.55
N GLU A 383 55.31 14.14 101.47
CA GLU A 383 55.42 12.72 101.11
C GLU A 383 55.76 12.48 99.63
N LYS A 384 55.36 13.39 98.74
CA LYS A 384 55.78 13.38 97.32
C LYS A 384 57.17 14.00 97.13
N ILE A 385 57.53 14.98 97.95
CA ILE A 385 58.84 15.63 97.98
C ILE A 385 59.86 14.68 98.60
N LYS A 386 59.56 13.88 99.63
CA LYS A 386 60.44 12.76 100.06
C LYS A 386 60.84 11.82 98.91
N LYS A 387 60.00 11.70 97.88
CA LYS A 387 60.28 10.95 96.65
C LYS A 387 61.20 11.70 95.67
N LYS A 388 61.18 13.04 95.68
CA LYS A 388 62.10 13.93 94.96
C LYS A 388 63.39 14.19 95.72
N ASP A 389 63.37 14.24 97.05
CA ASP A 389 64.52 14.28 97.94
C ASP A 389 65.37 13.03 97.78
N PHE A 390 64.77 11.87 97.45
CA PHE A 390 65.54 10.70 97.06
C PHE A 390 66.34 10.91 95.74
N GLU A 391 65.78 11.65 94.76
CA GLU A 391 66.49 12.05 93.54
C GLU A 391 67.50 13.19 93.79
N VAL A 392 67.19 14.13 94.71
CA VAL A 392 68.10 15.21 95.10
C VAL A 392 69.24 14.69 95.98
N SER A 393 69.02 13.70 96.86
CA SER A 393 70.09 13.00 97.58
C SER A 393 71.03 12.25 96.63
N GLN A 394 70.55 11.73 95.49
CA GLN A 394 71.42 11.19 94.44
C GLN A 394 72.26 12.28 93.73
N LEU A 395 71.79 13.52 93.66
CA LEU A 395 72.55 14.64 93.10
C LEU A 395 73.48 15.31 94.14
N LEU A 396 73.06 15.39 95.39
CA LEU A 396 73.88 15.83 96.51
C LEU A 396 75.01 14.84 96.78
N SER A 397 74.79 13.53 96.67
CA SER A 397 75.88 12.53 96.69
C SER A 397 76.94 12.82 95.61
N LYS A 398 76.56 13.32 94.43
CA LYS A 398 77.53 13.74 93.39
C LYS A 398 78.22 15.07 93.69
N ILE A 399 77.56 15.99 94.39
CA ILE A 399 78.17 17.25 94.84
C ILE A 399 79.08 17.02 96.05
N GLU A 400 78.75 16.07 96.94
CA GLU A 400 79.63 15.60 98.01
C GLU A 400 80.85 14.87 97.44
N ASP A 401 80.72 14.12 96.34
CA ASP A 401 81.88 13.58 95.60
C ASP A 401 82.78 14.70 95.03
N GLU A 402 82.23 15.77 94.44
CA GLU A 402 83.03 16.92 93.97
C GLU A 402 83.59 17.78 95.12
N GLN A 403 82.86 17.97 96.22
CA GLN A 403 83.33 18.72 97.38
C GLN A 403 84.34 17.94 98.22
N THR A 404 84.25 16.61 98.30
CA THR A 404 85.32 15.80 98.90
C THR A 404 86.59 15.86 98.03
N LEU A 405 86.47 15.95 96.71
CA LEU A 405 87.60 16.27 95.81
C LEU A 405 88.16 17.67 96.10
N GLY A 406 87.31 18.69 96.15
CA GLY A 406 87.69 20.09 96.41
C GLY A 406 88.35 20.29 97.78
N ILE A 407 87.83 19.65 98.83
CA ILE A 407 88.37 19.71 100.18
C ILE A 407 89.59 18.79 100.35
N GLN A 408 89.75 17.72 99.56
CA GLN A 408 91.06 17.03 99.46
C GLN A 408 92.13 17.95 98.88
N PHE A 409 91.81 18.80 97.89
CA PHE A 409 92.72 19.84 97.42
C PHE A 409 92.94 20.94 98.46
N GLN A 410 91.91 21.33 99.22
CA GLN A 410 92.02 22.36 100.25
C GLN A 410 92.75 21.86 101.52
N LYS A 411 92.68 20.56 101.83
CA LYS A 411 93.56 19.88 102.78
C LYS A 411 95.00 19.91 102.29
N LYS A 412 95.28 19.58 101.02
CA LYS A 412 96.63 19.75 100.45
C LYS A 412 97.16 21.18 100.53
N ILE A 413 96.31 22.19 100.33
CA ILE A 413 96.68 23.61 100.50
C ILE A 413 96.99 23.91 101.98
N LYS A 414 96.16 23.47 102.93
CA LYS A 414 96.40 23.72 104.36
C LYS A 414 97.53 22.85 104.96
N GLU A 415 97.78 21.66 104.44
CA GLU A 415 98.97 20.85 104.78
C GLU A 415 100.25 21.55 104.29
N LEU A 416 100.20 22.28 103.17
CA LEU A 416 101.30 23.15 102.74
C LEU A 416 101.41 24.44 103.56
N GLN A 417 100.31 24.97 104.12
CA GLN A 417 100.35 26.14 105.02
C GLN A 417 100.83 25.78 106.43
N ALA A 418 100.41 24.64 106.98
CA ALA A 418 100.97 24.08 108.20
C ALA A 418 102.49 23.87 108.07
N ARG A 419 102.95 23.44 106.88
CA ARG A 419 104.38 23.30 106.56
C ARG A 419 105.15 24.62 106.44
N ILE A 420 104.47 25.77 106.38
CA ILE A 420 105.08 27.10 106.34
C ILE A 420 105.07 27.71 107.75
N GLU A 421 103.95 27.69 108.46
CA GLU A 421 103.89 28.21 109.83
C GLU A 421 104.72 27.37 110.83
N GLU A 422 104.87 26.05 110.65
CA GLU A 422 105.85 25.24 111.42
C GLU A 422 107.30 25.72 111.18
N LEU A 423 107.64 26.17 109.98
CA LEU A 423 108.97 26.73 109.67
C LEU A 423 109.14 28.17 110.19
N GLU A 424 108.05 28.88 110.49
CA GLU A 424 108.07 30.17 111.18
C GLU A 424 108.13 30.00 112.72
N GLU A 425 107.55 28.92 113.27
CA GLU A 425 107.68 28.54 114.68
C GLU A 425 109.15 28.30 115.06
N GLU A 426 109.95 27.69 114.19
CA GLU A 426 111.38 27.46 114.42
C GLU A 426 112.22 28.77 114.35
N ILE A 427 111.89 29.72 113.47
CA ILE A 427 112.68 30.96 113.32
C ILE A 427 112.41 31.98 114.44
N GLU A 428 111.16 32.20 114.87
CA GLU A 428 110.91 33.23 115.91
C GLU A 428 111.29 32.72 117.32
N ALA A 429 111.26 31.39 117.54
CA ALA A 429 111.88 30.75 118.70
C ALA A 429 113.43 30.85 118.67
N GLU A 430 114.04 30.77 117.48
CA GLU A 430 115.48 31.02 117.27
C GLU A 430 115.85 32.52 117.12
N ARG A 431 114.84 33.41 117.15
CA ARG A 431 114.92 34.81 117.60
C ARG A 431 114.65 35.00 119.10
N ALA A 432 114.70 33.90 119.84
CA ALA A 432 115.74 33.71 120.83
C ALA A 432 115.90 34.78 121.91
N ALA A 433 116.07 34.28 123.13
CA ALA A 433 117.40 33.99 123.70
C ALA A 433 118.66 34.84 123.32
N ARG A 434 118.69 35.66 122.25
CA ARG A 434 119.53 36.88 122.17
C ARG A 434 118.95 38.01 123.02
N ALA A 435 117.64 38.29 122.94
CA ALA A 435 117.03 39.40 123.72
C ALA A 435 117.02 39.12 125.24
N LYS A 436 117.04 37.84 125.63
CA LYS A 436 117.20 37.38 127.02
C LYS A 436 118.66 37.43 127.53
N VAL A 437 119.61 37.73 126.65
CA VAL A 437 121.07 37.74 126.89
C VAL A 437 121.66 39.15 126.74
N GLU A 438 121.09 40.02 125.91
CA GLU A 438 121.47 41.43 125.91
C GLU A 438 120.82 42.20 127.07
N LYS A 439 121.63 42.35 128.11
CA LYS A 439 121.76 43.56 128.95
C LYS A 439 120.60 43.81 129.94
N GLN A 440 120.68 43.44 131.23
CA GLN A 440 121.84 42.98 132.02
C GLN A 440 123.09 43.90 131.92
N ARG A 441 122.94 45.18 131.55
CA ARG A 441 124.08 46.10 131.32
C ARG A 441 123.75 47.59 131.43
N SER A 442 122.64 47.95 132.09
CA SER A 442 122.23 49.35 132.34
C SER A 442 121.17 49.45 133.47
N ASP A 443 121.27 48.70 134.57
CA ASP A 443 122.06 49.08 135.76
C ASP A 443 123.10 50.21 135.60
N LEU A 444 123.10 51.14 136.56
CA LEU A 444 124.19 52.09 136.86
C LEU A 444 124.41 53.24 135.85
N SER A 445 123.46 54.17 135.77
CA SER A 445 123.74 55.61 135.59
C SER A 445 122.58 56.48 136.12
#